data_AF-A0AAF0EW97-F1
#
_entry.id   AF-A0AAF0EW97-F1
#
_cell.length_a   1.000
_cell.length_b   1.000
_cell.length_c   1.000
_cell.angle_alpha   90.00
_cell.angle_beta   90.00
_cell.angle_gamma   90.00
#
_symmetry.space_group_name_H-M   'P 1'
#
loop_
_entity.id
_entity.type
_entity.pdbx_description
1 polymer ?
#
loop_
_entity_poly.entity_id
_entity_poly.type
_entity_poly.pdbx_seq_one_letter_code
_entity_poly.pdbx_strand_id
1 'polypeptide(L)'
;MIFNMRPLSALVVVACMLGTSSAGIVYRPARNELAANPLFSRQSQVKDSHDTPKFTYGTPDPNYPGVVATGPNGPTNPNKPTLNTPVNQSSEARLATINSVDDWCTFGPMDNSEPLGNVEDRTVAYCTKPRNNARVIPDGTVTSAHFVRTPLYVQVMAFGDFTKINFQHGDMGGELDPHGATNKGNPIGGNVTSNVTGTDVFYEEWMNYISYEMLCFRVCIAGNDQIPAAVECEHELDEMGCRIIMPGNYDNQGFDECDADAAYPPGIYVSNGQTSTFRQYNTGVWTDDKGKTHGYTNGDPDQSTPSLAMTIPSSSNCRTVSSISNGIASLTSVSSSESSSASSGAAAGGAAASSSNGAQASSSSGSSRSGGGSTGSSSAGNAISSTLSSFVAVFAALVAGAALL
;
A
#
# COMPACT_ATOMS: atom_id res chain seq x y z
N MET A 1 -45.02 -43.87 18.71
CA MET A 1 -44.60 -43.16 17.49
C MET A 1 -43.60 -42.09 17.92
N ILE A 2 -42.33 -42.32 17.61
CA ILE A 2 -41.22 -41.43 17.92
C ILE A 2 -41.20 -40.37 16.82
N PHE A 3 -41.53 -39.12 17.13
CA PHE A 3 -41.39 -38.02 16.20
C PHE A 3 -39.99 -37.40 16.35
N ASN A 4 -39.25 -37.52 15.27
CA ASN A 4 -37.90 -37.06 15.07
C ASN A 4 -37.94 -35.53 14.81
N MET A 5 -37.45 -34.71 15.74
CA MET A 5 -37.28 -33.27 15.50
C MET A 5 -35.87 -33.04 14.92
N ARG A 6 -35.82 -32.64 13.65
CA ARG A 6 -34.60 -32.09 13.03
C ARG A 6 -34.43 -30.63 13.49
N PRO A 7 -33.21 -30.17 13.81
CA PRO A 7 -32.98 -28.76 14.03
C PRO A 7 -33.01 -28.01 12.69
N LEU A 8 -33.71 -26.87 12.67
CA LEU A 8 -33.63 -25.90 11.58
C LEU A 8 -32.22 -25.28 11.57
N SER A 9 -31.49 -25.43 10.47
CA SER A 9 -30.32 -24.61 10.17
C SER A 9 -30.79 -23.18 9.91
N ALA A 10 -30.38 -22.23 10.76
CA ALA A 10 -30.60 -20.81 10.54
C ALA A 10 -29.71 -20.34 9.38
N LEU A 11 -30.32 -20.10 8.22
CA LEU A 11 -29.68 -19.44 7.09
C LEU A 11 -29.66 -17.94 7.41
N VAL A 12 -28.50 -17.42 7.83
CA VAL A 12 -28.31 -15.95 7.94
C VAL A 12 -28.15 -15.41 6.53
N VAL A 13 -29.25 -14.93 5.97
CA VAL A 13 -29.25 -14.15 4.73
C VAL A 13 -28.79 -12.74 5.12
N VAL A 14 -27.59 -12.36 4.67
CA VAL A 14 -27.21 -10.94 4.62
C VAL A 14 -28.19 -10.30 3.63
N ALA A 15 -29.21 -9.63 4.16
CA ALA A 15 -30.12 -8.84 3.35
C ALA A 15 -29.30 -7.70 2.77
N CYS A 16 -28.95 -7.83 1.49
CA CYS A 16 -28.40 -6.75 0.69
C CYS A 16 -29.46 -5.63 0.71
N MET A 17 -29.25 -4.61 1.54
CA MET A 17 -29.98 -3.37 1.39
C MET A 17 -29.52 -2.79 0.06
N LEU A 18 -30.31 -3.04 -0.98
CA LEU A 18 -30.28 -2.31 -2.23
C LEU A 18 -30.67 -0.86 -1.93
N GLY A 19 -29.73 -0.12 -1.35
CA GLY A 19 -29.69 1.32 -1.50
C GLY A 19 -29.58 1.56 -2.99
N THR A 20 -30.56 2.25 -3.56
CA THR A 20 -30.47 2.75 -4.92
C THR A 20 -29.11 3.43 -5.08
N SER A 21 -28.24 2.84 -5.90
CA SER A 21 -26.94 3.37 -6.28
C SER A 21 -27.16 4.69 -7.03
N SER A 22 -27.40 5.74 -6.27
CA SER A 22 -26.97 7.06 -6.67
C SER A 22 -25.45 6.92 -6.76
N ALA A 23 -24.88 7.16 -7.93
CA ALA A 23 -23.43 7.28 -8.09
C ALA A 23 -22.96 8.45 -7.21
N GLY A 24 -22.76 8.15 -5.92
CA GLY A 24 -22.14 9.04 -4.97
C GLY A 24 -20.67 9.01 -5.32
N ILE A 25 -20.21 10.05 -6.00
CA ILE A 25 -18.78 10.30 -6.20
C ILE A 25 -18.19 10.47 -4.80
N VAL A 26 -17.57 9.42 -4.25
CA VAL A 26 -16.72 9.53 -3.06
C VAL A 26 -15.37 10.03 -3.56
N TYR A 27 -15.16 11.33 -3.44
CA TYR A 27 -13.91 11.96 -3.86
C TYR A 27 -12.86 11.88 -2.75
N ARG A 28 -11.61 11.59 -3.14
CA ARG A 28 -10.46 11.46 -2.27
C ARG A 28 -9.37 12.46 -2.71
N PRO A 29 -9.03 13.49 -1.91
CA PRO A 29 -7.92 14.39 -2.22
C PRO A 29 -6.59 13.70 -1.89
N ALA A 30 -5.58 13.91 -2.73
CA ALA A 30 -4.19 13.59 -2.42
C ALA A 30 -3.77 14.29 -1.12
N ARG A 31 -3.40 13.53 -0.07
CA ARG A 31 -2.91 14.11 1.18
C ARG A 31 -1.58 13.50 1.63
N ASN A 32 -0.62 14.41 1.76
CA ASN A 32 0.40 14.41 2.79
C ASN A 32 -0.29 14.47 4.17
N GLU A 33 -0.47 13.36 4.89
CA GLU A 33 -0.33 13.28 6.36
C GLU A 33 -0.83 11.94 6.94
N LEU A 34 0.08 11.30 7.69
CA LEU A 34 -0.15 10.50 8.90
C LEU A 34 -0.66 9.05 8.74
N ALA A 35 0.24 8.22 8.20
CA ALA A 35 0.94 7.20 8.98
C ALA A 35 0.30 6.78 10.32
N ALA A 36 -0.13 5.52 10.40
CA ALA A 36 -0.68 4.88 11.59
C ALA A 36 0.15 5.11 12.88
N ASN A 37 -0.56 5.32 13.99
CA ASN A 37 0.00 5.45 15.34
C ASN A 37 0.92 4.26 15.72
N PRO A 38 2.16 4.48 16.20
CA PRO A 38 3.19 3.44 16.35
C PRO A 38 3.11 2.64 17.67
N LEU A 39 1.91 2.36 18.18
CA LEU A 39 1.75 1.61 19.43
C LEU A 39 1.00 0.28 19.23
N PHE A 40 1.51 -0.56 18.33
CA PHE A 40 1.18 -1.98 18.35
C PHE A 40 2.32 -2.78 19.01
N SER A 41 2.47 -2.56 20.33
CA SER A 41 3.22 -3.49 21.18
C SER A 41 2.50 -4.83 21.18
N ARG A 42 3.14 -5.88 20.63
CA ARG A 42 2.84 -7.32 20.78
C ARG A 42 1.60 -7.65 21.64
N GLN A 43 0.41 -7.32 21.17
CA GLN A 43 -0.78 -7.96 21.69
C GLN A 43 -0.85 -9.27 20.93
N SER A 44 -0.60 -10.36 21.66
CA SER A 44 -0.98 -11.70 21.22
C SER A 44 -2.34 -11.58 20.56
N GLN A 45 -2.42 -11.91 19.27
CA GLN A 45 -3.68 -11.90 18.55
C GLN A 45 -4.63 -12.79 19.35
N VAL A 46 -5.58 -12.17 20.04
CA VAL A 46 -6.52 -12.89 20.89
C VAL A 46 -7.32 -13.75 19.95
N LYS A 47 -7.01 -15.04 19.97
CA LYS A 47 -7.66 -16.11 19.20
C LYS A 47 -9.06 -16.41 19.75
N ASP A 48 -9.75 -15.40 20.27
CA ASP A 48 -10.98 -15.56 21.02
C ASP A 48 -12.05 -14.57 20.55
N SER A 49 -12.94 -15.07 19.70
CA SER A 49 -14.36 -14.85 19.91
C SER A 49 -15.08 -16.11 19.45
N HIS A 50 -15.37 -16.98 20.41
CA HIS A 50 -16.08 -18.25 20.25
C HIS A 50 -17.52 -18.13 19.69
N ASP A 51 -17.93 -16.94 19.20
CA ASP A 51 -19.29 -16.60 18.79
C ASP A 51 -19.37 -15.85 17.45
N THR A 52 -18.24 -15.64 16.77
CA THR A 52 -18.22 -14.96 15.47
C THR A 52 -18.45 -15.98 14.35
N PRO A 53 -19.55 -15.86 13.56
CA PRO A 53 -19.82 -16.82 12.50
C PRO A 53 -18.75 -16.73 11.41
N LYS A 54 -18.42 -17.89 10.82
CA LYS A 54 -17.61 -17.94 9.59
C LYS A 54 -18.30 -17.12 8.50
N PHE A 55 -17.51 -16.37 7.74
CA PHE A 55 -18.03 -15.58 6.63
C PHE A 55 -18.66 -16.47 5.56
N THR A 56 -19.85 -16.09 5.11
CA THR A 56 -20.59 -16.76 4.03
C THR A 56 -20.73 -15.80 2.85
N TYR A 57 -20.30 -16.24 1.69
CA TYR A 57 -20.09 -15.37 0.52
C TYR A 57 -20.75 -15.89 -0.76
N GLY A 58 -21.70 -16.84 -0.65
CA GLY A 58 -22.36 -17.41 -1.83
C GLY A 58 -21.43 -18.23 -2.72
N THR A 59 -21.77 -18.32 -4.01
CA THR A 59 -20.97 -19.02 -5.03
C THR A 59 -20.05 -18.01 -5.72
N PRO A 60 -18.71 -18.14 -5.59
CA PRO A 60 -17.78 -17.27 -6.29
C PRO A 60 -17.87 -17.44 -7.81
N ASP A 61 -17.91 -16.32 -8.55
CA ASP A 61 -17.81 -16.29 -10.01
C ASP A 61 -16.57 -15.46 -10.43
N PRO A 62 -15.56 -16.07 -11.06
CA PRO A 62 -14.37 -15.36 -11.54
C PRO A 62 -14.65 -14.45 -12.74
N ASN A 63 -15.83 -14.54 -13.36
CA ASN A 63 -16.26 -13.67 -14.46
C ASN A 63 -17.30 -12.63 -14.02
N TYR A 64 -17.55 -12.50 -12.72
CA TYR A 64 -18.47 -11.49 -12.22
C TYR A 64 -17.99 -10.07 -12.61
N PRO A 65 -18.89 -9.13 -12.95
CA PRO A 65 -18.50 -7.76 -13.29
C PRO A 65 -17.61 -7.14 -12.19
N GLY A 66 -16.51 -6.50 -12.60
CA GLY A 66 -15.52 -5.94 -11.69
C GLY A 66 -14.48 -6.93 -11.15
N VAL A 67 -14.49 -8.21 -11.54
CA VAL A 67 -13.37 -9.12 -11.22
C VAL A 67 -12.22 -8.93 -12.19
N VAL A 68 -12.51 -9.00 -13.49
CA VAL A 68 -11.51 -8.90 -14.56
C VAL A 68 -11.41 -7.46 -15.04
N ALA A 69 -10.18 -6.96 -15.15
CA ALA A 69 -9.93 -5.63 -15.64
C ALA A 69 -10.33 -5.48 -17.12
N THR A 70 -10.99 -4.36 -17.43
CA THR A 70 -11.43 -4.04 -18.80
C THR A 70 -10.68 -2.85 -19.40
N GLY A 71 -9.99 -2.08 -18.56
CA GLY A 71 -9.13 -0.98 -18.98
C GLY A 71 -7.90 -1.47 -19.75
N PRO A 72 -7.29 -0.60 -20.58
CA PRO A 72 -6.02 -0.92 -21.21
C PRO A 72 -4.90 -1.03 -20.17
N ASN A 73 -3.84 -1.78 -20.48
CA ASN A 73 -2.63 -1.76 -19.68
C ASN A 73 -2.03 -0.35 -19.62
N GLY A 74 -1.44 -0.01 -18.48
CA GLY A 74 -0.64 1.20 -18.32
C GLY A 74 0.47 1.28 -19.38
N PRO A 75 0.85 2.49 -19.82
CA PRO A 75 1.77 2.67 -20.95
C PRO A 75 3.20 2.17 -20.69
N THR A 76 3.59 1.99 -19.42
CA THR A 76 4.90 1.45 -19.03
C THR A 76 4.89 -0.08 -18.86
N ASN A 77 3.71 -0.71 -18.94
CA ASN A 77 3.54 -2.12 -18.69
C ASN A 77 3.78 -2.93 -19.97
N PRO A 78 4.37 -4.13 -19.87
CA PRO A 78 4.33 -5.06 -20.99
C PRO A 78 2.87 -5.48 -21.27
N ASN A 79 2.59 -5.88 -22.51
CA ASN A 79 1.24 -6.31 -22.92
C ASN A 79 0.76 -7.58 -22.19
N LYS A 80 1.68 -8.35 -21.60
CA LYS A 80 1.38 -9.59 -20.86
C LYS A 80 2.36 -9.80 -19.71
N PRO A 81 1.94 -10.46 -18.62
CA PRO A 81 2.85 -10.89 -17.57
C PRO A 81 3.97 -11.75 -18.16
N THR A 82 5.21 -11.48 -17.77
CA THR A 82 6.37 -12.16 -18.34
C THR A 82 7.41 -12.37 -17.25
N LEU A 83 7.91 -13.60 -17.09
CA LEU A 83 9.01 -13.93 -16.19
C LEU A 83 10.35 -13.92 -16.95
N ASN A 84 11.45 -13.77 -16.22
CA ASN A 84 12.83 -13.70 -16.73
C ASN A 84 13.09 -12.46 -17.60
N THR A 85 12.51 -11.32 -17.23
CA THR A 85 12.81 -10.04 -17.90
C THR A 85 14.18 -9.52 -17.47
N PRO A 86 14.84 -8.67 -18.29
CA PRO A 86 16.08 -8.01 -17.89
C PRO A 86 15.93 -7.25 -16.56
N VAL A 87 16.95 -7.33 -15.71
CA VAL A 87 16.97 -6.62 -14.42
C VAL A 87 17.24 -5.13 -14.68
N ASN A 88 16.31 -4.27 -14.27
CA ASN A 88 16.43 -2.82 -14.37
C ASN A 88 15.87 -2.14 -13.11
N GLN A 89 16.76 -1.67 -12.23
CA GLN A 89 16.38 -0.98 -10.99
C GLN A 89 15.92 0.48 -11.21
N SER A 90 16.02 1.00 -12.43
CA SER A 90 15.47 2.31 -12.83
C SER A 90 14.17 2.18 -13.62
N SER A 91 13.54 0.99 -13.64
CA SER A 91 12.29 0.79 -14.38
C SER A 91 11.13 1.62 -13.84
N GLU A 92 10.24 2.02 -14.74
CA GLU A 92 8.96 2.69 -14.45
C GLU A 92 7.75 1.77 -14.71
N ALA A 93 7.96 0.46 -14.87
CA ALA A 93 6.88 -0.50 -15.06
C ALA A 93 5.98 -0.57 -13.82
N ARG A 94 4.66 -0.66 -14.06
CA ARG A 94 3.58 -0.67 -13.06
C ARG A 94 2.69 -1.91 -13.20
N LEU A 95 3.26 -3.02 -13.65
CA LEU A 95 2.56 -4.31 -13.73
C LEU A 95 3.02 -5.21 -12.58
N ALA A 96 2.20 -5.29 -11.53
CA ALA A 96 2.41 -6.21 -10.42
C ALA A 96 1.79 -7.58 -10.71
N THR A 97 2.38 -8.64 -10.14
CA THR A 97 1.83 -9.99 -10.23
C THR A 97 1.84 -10.62 -8.84
N ILE A 98 0.82 -11.40 -8.48
CA ILE A 98 0.69 -12.07 -7.18
C ILE A 98 0.33 -13.55 -7.42
N ASN A 99 1.31 -14.46 -7.44
CA ASN A 99 1.08 -15.86 -7.84
C ASN A 99 1.28 -16.87 -6.69
N SER A 100 2.29 -16.66 -5.84
CA SER A 100 2.70 -17.54 -4.74
C SER A 100 3.51 -16.74 -3.72
N VAL A 101 3.97 -17.40 -2.64
CA VAL A 101 4.85 -16.77 -1.64
C VAL A 101 6.20 -16.33 -2.19
N ASP A 102 6.67 -16.90 -3.31
CA ASP A 102 7.97 -16.61 -3.92
C ASP A 102 7.90 -15.94 -5.31
N ASP A 103 6.73 -15.82 -5.94
CA ASP A 103 6.48 -15.06 -7.18
C ASP A 103 5.38 -14.02 -6.95
N TRP A 104 5.78 -12.87 -6.41
CA TRP A 104 4.88 -11.75 -6.19
C TRP A 104 5.59 -10.40 -6.41
N CYS A 105 4.80 -9.34 -6.51
CA CYS A 105 5.25 -7.96 -6.60
C CYS A 105 4.50 -7.09 -5.59
N THR A 106 5.07 -5.92 -5.31
CA THR A 106 4.40 -4.81 -4.61
C THR A 106 4.62 -3.54 -5.41
N PHE A 107 3.76 -2.55 -5.24
CA PHE A 107 4.06 -1.20 -5.67
C PHE A 107 4.87 -0.48 -4.58
N GLY A 108 5.69 0.49 -4.98
CA GLY A 108 6.49 1.31 -4.06
C GLY A 108 7.12 2.54 -4.74
N PRO A 109 7.73 3.43 -3.95
CA PRO A 109 8.34 4.67 -4.45
C PRO A 109 9.44 4.43 -5.48
N MET A 110 9.59 5.37 -6.42
CA MET A 110 10.69 5.34 -7.40
C MET A 110 12.04 5.74 -6.79
N ASP A 111 12.01 6.55 -5.74
CA ASP A 111 13.13 7.00 -4.93
C ASP A 111 12.62 7.30 -3.52
N ASN A 112 13.53 7.64 -2.60
CA ASN A 112 13.22 7.88 -1.19
C ASN A 112 13.09 9.38 -0.85
N SER A 113 12.80 10.25 -1.82
CA SER A 113 12.74 11.71 -1.60
C SER A 113 11.50 12.16 -0.83
N GLU A 114 10.40 11.41 -0.92
CA GLU A 114 9.12 11.70 -0.27
C GLU A 114 8.50 10.40 0.31
N PRO A 115 7.68 10.49 1.38
CA PRO A 115 6.86 9.37 1.87
C PRO A 115 5.87 8.84 0.81
N LEU A 116 5.45 7.58 0.95
CA LEU A 116 4.56 6.90 0.02
C LEU A 116 3.29 7.72 -0.30
N GLY A 117 2.63 8.28 0.72
CA GLY A 117 1.38 9.04 0.58
C GLY A 117 1.48 10.26 -0.36
N ASN A 118 2.69 10.70 -0.70
CA ASN A 118 2.93 11.84 -1.59
C ASN A 118 3.22 11.43 -3.03
N VAL A 119 3.49 10.14 -3.24
CA VAL A 119 4.00 9.59 -4.49
C VAL A 119 3.18 8.43 -5.01
N GLU A 120 2.05 8.12 -4.38
CA GLU A 120 1.17 6.99 -4.69
C GLU A 120 0.83 6.93 -6.19
N ASP A 121 0.54 8.08 -6.79
CA ASP A 121 0.17 8.25 -8.20
C ASP A 121 1.26 7.78 -9.19
N ARG A 122 2.52 7.80 -8.76
CA ARG A 122 3.70 7.55 -9.60
C ARG A 122 4.57 6.40 -9.12
N THR A 123 4.12 5.60 -8.15
CA THR A 123 4.81 4.38 -7.72
C THR A 123 5.03 3.39 -8.87
N VAL A 124 5.95 2.45 -8.66
CA VAL A 124 6.38 1.44 -9.63
C VAL A 124 6.37 0.06 -9.01
N ALA A 125 6.33 -0.98 -9.85
CA ALA A 125 6.35 -2.36 -9.37
C ALA A 125 7.77 -2.81 -8.98
N TYR A 126 7.85 -3.47 -7.82
CA TYR A 126 9.00 -4.25 -7.35
C TYR A 126 8.58 -5.70 -7.19
N CYS A 127 9.31 -6.63 -7.81
CA CYS A 127 8.96 -8.05 -7.82
C CYS A 127 10.03 -8.92 -7.18
N THR A 128 9.64 -10.00 -6.53
CA THR A 128 10.59 -10.98 -5.95
C THR A 128 11.45 -11.63 -7.02
N LYS A 129 10.94 -11.74 -8.25
CA LYS A 129 11.61 -12.29 -9.43
C LYS A 129 11.74 -11.24 -10.54
N PRO A 130 12.71 -11.36 -11.46
CA PRO A 130 12.79 -10.53 -12.66
C PRO A 130 11.58 -10.79 -13.57
N ARG A 131 10.50 -10.02 -13.37
CA ARG A 131 9.28 -10.13 -14.17
C ARG A 131 8.80 -8.77 -14.62
N ASN A 132 7.96 -8.77 -15.64
CA ASN A 132 7.17 -7.62 -16.08
C ASN A 132 7.97 -6.35 -16.42
N ASN A 133 9.28 -6.46 -16.66
CA ASN A 133 10.21 -5.33 -16.70
C ASN A 133 10.18 -4.48 -15.43
N ALA A 134 9.63 -4.99 -14.33
CA ALA A 134 9.58 -4.33 -13.03
C ALA A 134 10.97 -4.28 -12.38
N ARG A 135 11.08 -3.48 -11.32
CA ARG A 135 12.25 -3.52 -10.45
C ARG A 135 12.27 -4.84 -9.68
N VAL A 136 13.43 -5.26 -9.23
CA VAL A 136 13.56 -6.53 -8.48
C VAL A 136 13.82 -6.22 -7.01
N ILE A 137 13.07 -6.86 -6.13
CA ILE A 137 13.27 -6.82 -4.68
C ILE A 137 14.60 -7.52 -4.37
N PRO A 138 15.60 -6.84 -3.78
CA PRO A 138 16.88 -7.47 -3.45
C PRO A 138 16.71 -8.63 -2.45
N ASP A 139 17.48 -9.70 -2.62
CA ASP A 139 17.52 -10.81 -1.66
C ASP A 139 17.88 -10.32 -0.25
N GLY A 140 17.17 -10.84 0.76
CA GLY A 140 17.30 -10.39 2.16
C GLY A 140 16.56 -9.08 2.48
N THR A 141 15.75 -8.56 1.56
CA THR A 141 14.78 -7.50 1.86
C THR A 141 13.61 -8.04 2.67
N VAL A 142 13.02 -9.15 2.22
CA VAL A 142 11.87 -9.77 2.89
C VAL A 142 12.37 -10.81 3.88
N THR A 143 11.89 -10.72 5.13
CA THR A 143 12.29 -11.60 6.24
C THR A 143 11.25 -12.67 6.55
N SER A 144 9.97 -12.40 6.27
CA SER A 144 8.90 -13.41 6.26
C SER A 144 7.84 -13.04 5.23
N ALA A 145 7.19 -14.05 4.66
CA ALA A 145 6.03 -13.86 3.79
C ALA A 145 5.06 -15.03 3.88
N HIS A 146 3.78 -14.71 3.92
CA HIS A 146 2.69 -15.66 4.00
C HIS A 146 1.73 -15.38 2.86
N PHE A 147 1.54 -16.37 2.00
CA PHE A 147 0.59 -16.29 0.90
C PHE A 147 -0.64 -17.13 1.23
N VAL A 148 -1.83 -16.59 0.99
CA VAL A 148 -3.08 -17.35 1.12
C VAL A 148 -3.89 -17.27 -0.14
N ARG A 149 -4.51 -18.40 -0.47
CA ARG A 149 -5.53 -18.51 -1.52
C ARG A 149 -6.88 -18.80 -0.89
N THR A 150 -7.87 -18.00 -1.23
CA THR A 150 -9.27 -18.22 -0.86
C THR A 150 -10.12 -18.38 -2.14
N PRO A 151 -11.40 -18.74 -2.01
CA PRO A 151 -12.30 -18.73 -3.16
C PRO A 151 -12.61 -17.35 -3.73
N LEU A 152 -12.32 -16.25 -3.00
CA LEU A 152 -12.61 -14.88 -3.42
C LEU A 152 -11.35 -14.06 -3.78
N TYR A 153 -10.21 -14.37 -3.16
CA TYR A 153 -8.99 -13.57 -3.33
C TYR A 153 -7.72 -14.41 -3.13
N VAL A 154 -6.61 -13.84 -3.59
CA VAL A 154 -5.27 -14.21 -3.12
C VAL A 154 -4.66 -13.05 -2.37
N GLN A 155 -3.82 -13.35 -1.39
CA GLN A 155 -3.24 -12.33 -0.53
C GLN A 155 -1.83 -12.73 -0.12
N VAL A 156 -0.89 -11.80 -0.22
CA VAL A 156 0.44 -11.91 0.39
C VAL A 156 0.52 -10.96 1.59
N MET A 157 1.13 -11.41 2.67
CA MET A 157 1.45 -10.64 3.87
C MET A 157 2.93 -10.83 4.14
N ALA A 158 3.71 -9.76 4.26
CA ALA A 158 5.15 -9.88 4.40
C ALA A 158 5.75 -8.83 5.33
N PHE A 159 6.83 -9.22 5.99
CA PHE A 159 7.73 -8.34 6.74
C PHE A 159 9.07 -8.24 6.04
N GLY A 160 9.72 -7.09 6.17
CA GLY A 160 11.04 -6.88 5.59
C GLY A 160 11.65 -5.55 5.97
N ASP A 161 12.77 -5.24 5.33
CA ASP A 161 13.40 -3.92 5.34
C ASP A 161 13.14 -3.25 3.98
N PHE A 162 11.97 -2.65 3.83
CA PHE A 162 11.55 -2.06 2.56
C PHE A 162 12.23 -0.72 2.26
N THR A 163 13.09 -0.22 3.15
CA THR A 163 14.02 0.86 2.79
C THR A 163 14.94 0.46 1.63
N LYS A 164 15.16 -0.85 1.44
CA LYS A 164 15.90 -1.43 0.29
C LYS A 164 15.15 -1.35 -1.04
N ILE A 165 13.87 -0.97 -1.03
CA ILE A 165 13.06 -0.67 -2.22
C ILE A 165 12.49 0.76 -2.16
N ASN A 166 13.31 1.69 -1.66
CA ASN A 166 13.11 3.14 -1.68
C ASN A 166 12.05 3.72 -0.71
N PHE A 167 11.51 2.93 0.22
CA PHE A 167 10.73 3.52 1.30
C PHE A 167 11.61 4.35 2.23
N GLN A 168 11.12 5.48 2.71
CA GLN A 168 11.80 6.23 3.76
C GLN A 168 11.76 5.45 5.07
N HIS A 169 12.85 5.47 5.84
CA HIS A 169 12.82 4.88 7.16
C HIS A 169 11.78 5.60 8.04
N GLY A 170 10.88 4.84 8.67
CA GLY A 170 9.77 5.40 9.46
C GLY A 170 8.53 5.77 8.64
N ASP A 171 8.54 5.56 7.31
CA ASP A 171 7.35 5.72 6.48
C ASP A 171 6.35 4.60 6.76
N MET A 172 5.26 4.92 7.47
CA MET A 172 4.23 3.94 7.83
C MET A 172 3.33 3.59 6.64
N GLY A 173 3.59 4.14 5.46
CA GLY A 173 2.95 3.73 4.23
C GLY A 173 1.63 4.41 3.95
N GLY A 174 0.86 3.76 3.09
CA GLY A 174 -0.46 4.17 2.62
C GLY A 174 -1.11 3.03 1.83
N GLU A 175 -2.27 3.30 1.25
CA GLU A 175 -3.00 2.40 0.37
C GLU A 175 -2.72 2.74 -1.11
N LEU A 176 -2.45 1.71 -1.89
CA LEU A 176 -2.40 1.74 -3.35
C LEU A 176 -3.53 0.86 -3.88
N ASP A 177 -4.27 1.36 -4.87
CA ASP A 177 -5.52 0.78 -5.34
C ASP A 177 -5.80 1.10 -6.84
N PRO A 178 -6.73 0.39 -7.51
CA PRO A 178 -7.02 0.55 -8.94
C PRO A 178 -7.74 1.85 -9.32
N HIS A 179 -8.31 2.57 -8.36
CA HIS A 179 -9.15 3.74 -8.61
C HIS A 179 -8.43 5.02 -8.20
N GLY A 180 -7.87 5.09 -6.99
CA GLY A 180 -7.20 6.26 -6.44
C GLY A 180 -8.07 7.54 -6.48
N ALA A 181 -7.43 8.69 -6.21
CA ALA A 181 -8.11 9.99 -6.17
C ALA A 181 -8.78 10.42 -7.49
N THR A 182 -8.25 9.95 -8.63
CA THR A 182 -8.66 10.39 -9.97
C THR A 182 -9.41 9.33 -10.78
N ASN A 183 -9.77 8.21 -10.13
CA ASN A 183 -10.37 7.05 -10.78
C ASN A 183 -9.51 6.47 -11.93
N LYS A 184 -8.19 6.54 -11.77
CA LYS A 184 -7.15 6.05 -12.71
C LYS A 184 -6.11 5.14 -12.04
N GLY A 185 -6.31 4.85 -10.76
CA GLY A 185 -5.39 4.14 -9.89
C GLY A 185 -4.34 5.04 -9.25
N ASN A 186 -3.78 4.54 -8.17
CA ASN A 186 -2.58 5.01 -7.51
C ASN A 186 -1.70 3.76 -7.25
N PRO A 187 -0.79 3.39 -8.18
CA PRO A 187 -0.28 4.24 -9.25
C PRO A 187 -1.17 4.36 -10.48
N ILE A 188 -1.08 5.50 -11.15
CA ILE A 188 -1.74 5.74 -12.43
C ILE A 188 -1.16 4.78 -13.47
N GLY A 189 -2.02 3.95 -14.07
CA GLY A 189 -1.59 2.89 -14.99
C GLY A 189 -1.02 1.65 -14.28
N GLY A 190 -1.25 1.53 -12.97
CA GLY A 190 -1.08 0.29 -12.23
C GLY A 190 -2.00 -0.79 -12.76
N ASN A 191 -1.46 -1.98 -13.02
CA ASN A 191 -2.25 -3.17 -13.29
C ASN A 191 -1.72 -4.32 -12.44
N VAL A 192 -2.63 -5.22 -12.06
CA VAL A 192 -2.30 -6.39 -11.24
C VAL A 192 -2.75 -7.65 -11.94
N THR A 193 -1.88 -8.66 -11.94
CA THR A 193 -2.20 -9.96 -12.49
C THR A 193 -1.98 -11.09 -11.51
N SER A 194 -2.67 -12.20 -11.75
CA SER A 194 -2.36 -13.46 -11.10
C SER A 194 -2.66 -14.62 -12.04
N ASN A 195 -1.92 -15.70 -11.89
CA ASN A 195 -2.16 -16.96 -12.60
C ASN A 195 -2.81 -18.03 -11.73
N VAL A 196 -3.36 -17.65 -10.57
CA VAL A 196 -3.88 -18.59 -9.57
C VAL A 196 -5.04 -19.45 -10.07
N THR A 197 -5.75 -19.01 -11.11
CA THR A 197 -6.80 -19.77 -11.81
C THR A 197 -6.25 -20.74 -12.87
N GLY A 198 -4.92 -20.81 -13.06
CA GLY A 198 -4.24 -21.62 -14.07
C GLY A 198 -3.85 -20.86 -15.34
N THR A 199 -4.30 -19.61 -15.49
CA THR A 199 -3.96 -18.71 -16.60
C THR A 199 -3.73 -17.31 -16.07
N ASP A 200 -2.86 -16.52 -16.71
CA ASP A 200 -2.68 -15.11 -16.36
C ASP A 200 -3.99 -14.32 -16.59
N VAL A 201 -4.51 -13.71 -15.53
CA VAL A 201 -5.68 -12.82 -15.54
C VAL A 201 -5.28 -11.46 -15.01
N PHE A 202 -5.79 -10.39 -15.63
CA PHE A 202 -5.71 -9.03 -15.12
C PHE A 202 -6.93 -8.78 -14.25
N TYR A 203 -6.70 -8.47 -12.97
CA TYR A 203 -7.77 -8.25 -11.99
C TYR A 203 -8.00 -6.77 -11.80
N GLU A 204 -9.27 -6.38 -11.76
CA GLU A 204 -9.68 -4.99 -11.57
C GLU A 204 -9.48 -4.59 -10.11
N GLU A 205 -10.03 -5.37 -9.17
CA GLU A 205 -10.10 -4.99 -7.76
C GLU A 205 -8.96 -5.62 -6.94
N TRP A 206 -8.19 -4.77 -6.29
CA TRP A 206 -7.04 -5.13 -5.48
C TRP A 206 -6.70 -4.02 -4.48
N MET A 207 -5.98 -4.38 -3.42
CA MET A 207 -5.49 -3.45 -2.40
C MET A 207 -4.03 -3.77 -2.11
N ASN A 208 -3.17 -2.75 -2.07
CA ASN A 208 -1.78 -2.88 -1.67
C ASN A 208 -1.44 -1.86 -0.58
N TYR A 209 -1.18 -2.36 0.63
CA TYR A 209 -0.72 -1.56 1.76
C TYR A 209 0.74 -1.92 2.01
N ILE A 210 1.61 -0.91 2.11
CA ILE A 210 3.03 -1.13 2.32
C ILE A 210 3.65 0.05 3.06
N SER A 211 4.45 -0.28 4.07
CA SER A 211 5.27 0.62 4.88
C SER A 211 6.75 0.25 4.74
N TYR A 212 7.62 0.95 5.47
CA TYR A 212 9.06 0.64 5.50
C TYR A 212 9.38 -0.76 6.07
N GLU A 213 8.45 -1.40 6.81
CA GLU A 213 8.71 -2.69 7.50
C GLU A 213 7.69 -3.81 7.24
N MET A 214 6.52 -3.49 6.70
CA MET A 214 5.43 -4.45 6.49
C MET A 214 4.65 -4.13 5.23
N LEU A 215 4.21 -5.17 4.52
CA LEU A 215 3.25 -5.05 3.44
C LEU A 215 2.18 -6.14 3.49
N CYS A 216 1.08 -5.85 2.82
CA CYS A 216 0.07 -6.81 2.45
C CYS A 216 -0.52 -6.40 1.10
N PHE A 217 -0.83 -7.39 0.27
CA PHE A 217 -1.38 -7.17 -1.06
C PHE A 217 -2.44 -8.23 -1.31
N ARG A 218 -3.70 -7.81 -1.50
CA ARG A 218 -4.83 -8.66 -1.87
C ARG A 218 -5.26 -8.38 -3.29
N VAL A 219 -5.57 -9.45 -4.03
CA VAL A 219 -6.16 -9.40 -5.36
C VAL A 219 -7.47 -10.18 -5.33
N CYS A 220 -8.58 -9.52 -5.64
CA CYS A 220 -9.90 -10.14 -5.65
C CYS A 220 -10.11 -10.89 -6.97
N ILE A 221 -10.23 -12.21 -6.88
CA ILE A 221 -10.23 -13.12 -8.03
C ILE A 221 -11.60 -13.66 -8.41
N ALA A 222 -12.63 -13.37 -7.61
CA ALA A 222 -14.01 -13.73 -7.86
C ALA A 222 -14.96 -12.81 -7.08
N GLY A 223 -16.21 -12.76 -7.51
CA GLY A 223 -17.28 -12.04 -6.82
C GLY A 223 -18.65 -12.63 -7.13
N ASN A 224 -19.69 -12.03 -6.58
CA ASN A 224 -21.10 -12.29 -6.91
C ASN A 224 -22.00 -11.17 -6.37
N ASP A 225 -23.32 -11.31 -6.52
CA ASP A 225 -24.30 -10.32 -6.05
C ASP A 225 -24.31 -10.13 -4.52
N GLN A 226 -23.82 -11.11 -3.75
CA GLN A 226 -23.73 -10.98 -2.30
C GLN A 226 -22.46 -10.22 -1.90
N ILE A 227 -21.34 -10.54 -2.57
CA ILE A 227 -20.02 -9.98 -2.30
C ILE A 227 -19.34 -9.68 -3.65
N PRO A 228 -19.56 -8.47 -4.19
CA PRO A 228 -18.80 -7.99 -5.34
C PRO A 228 -17.31 -7.88 -5.01
N ALA A 229 -16.45 -7.98 -6.03
CA ALA A 229 -15.01 -7.89 -5.85
C ALA A 229 -14.57 -6.56 -5.20
N ALA A 230 -15.22 -5.44 -5.57
CA ALA A 230 -14.96 -4.12 -4.99
C ALA A 230 -15.30 -4.03 -3.50
N VAL A 231 -16.20 -4.89 -2.99
CA VAL A 231 -16.51 -4.97 -1.56
C VAL A 231 -15.43 -5.79 -0.85
N GLU A 232 -15.03 -6.94 -1.41
CA GLU A 232 -13.99 -7.79 -0.81
C GLU A 232 -12.59 -7.14 -0.85
N CYS A 233 -12.36 -6.30 -1.86
CA CYS A 233 -11.21 -5.43 -2.00
C CYS A 233 -11.61 -3.96 -1.79
N GLU A 234 -12.25 -3.69 -0.66
CA GLU A 234 -12.64 -2.34 -0.22
C GLU A 234 -11.42 -1.44 -0.04
N HIS A 235 -11.38 -0.39 -0.84
CA HIS A 235 -10.28 0.56 -0.91
C HIS A 235 -10.66 1.93 -0.34
N GLU A 236 -11.65 2.00 0.56
CA GLU A 236 -12.06 3.25 1.23
C GLU A 236 -11.38 3.50 2.60
N LEU A 237 -10.51 2.60 3.06
CA LEU A 237 -10.01 2.52 4.45
C LEU A 237 -8.48 2.70 4.59
N ASP A 238 -7.93 3.65 3.83
CA ASP A 238 -6.50 3.88 3.60
C ASP A 238 -5.60 3.92 4.85
N GLU A 239 -6.13 4.32 6.01
CA GLU A 239 -5.33 4.54 7.24
C GLU A 239 -5.38 3.35 8.22
N MET A 240 -6.17 2.30 7.94
CA MET A 240 -6.40 1.20 8.88
C MET A 240 -5.26 0.16 8.94
N GLY A 241 -4.49 0.06 7.85
CA GLY A 241 -3.31 -0.80 7.76
C GLY A 241 -3.58 -2.30 7.64
N CYS A 242 -2.50 -3.05 7.41
CA CYS A 242 -2.56 -4.44 6.96
C CYS A 242 -3.35 -5.41 7.84
N ARG A 243 -3.20 -5.33 9.16
CA ARG A 243 -3.86 -6.29 10.08
C ARG A 243 -5.37 -6.15 10.12
N ILE A 244 -5.91 -5.00 9.74
CA ILE A 244 -7.34 -4.72 9.73
C ILE A 244 -7.93 -4.99 8.35
N ILE A 245 -7.25 -4.53 7.29
CA ILE A 245 -7.73 -4.64 5.90
C ILE A 245 -7.52 -6.04 5.35
N MET A 246 -6.38 -6.66 5.66
CA MET A 246 -5.97 -7.96 5.13
C MET A 246 -5.62 -8.91 6.26
N PRO A 247 -6.60 -9.36 7.09
CA PRO A 247 -6.31 -10.27 8.20
C PRO A 247 -5.73 -11.60 7.72
N GLY A 248 -4.87 -12.19 8.54
CA GLY A 248 -4.19 -13.44 8.23
C GLY A 248 -2.95 -13.65 9.09
N ASN A 249 -1.97 -14.39 8.57
CA ASN A 249 -0.72 -14.66 9.28
C ASN A 249 0.27 -13.49 9.15
N TYR A 250 0.55 -12.83 10.27
CA TYR A 250 1.56 -11.78 10.41
C TYR A 250 2.69 -12.22 11.37
N ASP A 251 2.97 -13.51 11.44
CA ASP A 251 4.17 -14.01 12.09
C ASP A 251 5.41 -13.49 11.34
N ASN A 252 6.40 -13.01 12.09
CA ASN A 252 7.60 -12.40 11.50
C ASN A 252 8.68 -13.43 11.15
N GLN A 253 8.29 -14.68 10.90
CA GLN A 253 9.21 -15.79 10.65
C GLN A 253 8.67 -16.76 9.60
N GLY A 254 9.58 -17.21 8.73
CA GLY A 254 9.31 -18.25 7.76
C GLY A 254 8.63 -17.76 6.51
N PHE A 255 8.45 -18.69 5.59
CA PHE A 255 7.72 -18.47 4.35
C PHE A 255 6.75 -19.63 4.16
N ASP A 256 5.49 -19.34 3.93
CA ASP A 256 4.50 -20.35 3.61
C ASP A 256 3.48 -19.86 2.59
N GLU A 257 2.81 -20.83 2.00
CA GLU A 257 1.60 -20.59 1.27
C GLU A 257 0.54 -21.62 1.64
N CYS A 258 -0.69 -21.15 1.82
CA CYS A 258 -1.80 -21.93 2.32
C CYS A 258 -3.05 -21.70 1.47
N ASP A 259 -3.99 -22.65 1.54
CA ASP A 259 -5.39 -22.32 1.32
C ASP A 259 -5.94 -21.66 2.59
N ALA A 260 -6.93 -20.78 2.46
CA ALA A 260 -7.60 -20.17 3.60
C ALA A 260 -9.09 -19.95 3.33
N ASP A 261 -9.85 -19.85 4.41
CA ASP A 261 -11.20 -19.30 4.36
C ASP A 261 -11.16 -17.82 3.95
N ALA A 262 -12.21 -17.33 3.30
CA ALA A 262 -12.34 -15.90 3.02
C ALA A 262 -12.61 -15.13 4.32
N ALA A 263 -11.95 -13.98 4.47
CA ALA A 263 -12.24 -13.01 5.52
C ALA A 263 -13.56 -12.30 5.26
N TYR A 264 -14.15 -11.71 6.30
CA TYR A 264 -15.14 -10.67 6.08
C TYR A 264 -14.50 -9.50 5.31
N PRO A 265 -15.26 -8.82 4.44
CA PRO A 265 -14.80 -7.61 3.79
C PRO A 265 -14.32 -6.56 4.80
N PRO A 266 -13.27 -5.79 4.48
CA PRO A 266 -12.80 -4.72 5.35
C PRO A 266 -13.93 -3.77 5.76
N GLY A 267 -13.95 -3.38 7.04
CA GLY A 267 -14.97 -2.49 7.58
C GLY A 267 -16.34 -3.11 7.84
N ILE A 268 -16.58 -4.39 7.53
CA ILE A 268 -17.83 -5.09 7.88
C ILE A 268 -17.66 -5.85 9.19
N TYR A 269 -18.55 -5.58 10.15
CA TYR A 269 -18.57 -6.23 11.46
C TYR A 269 -19.92 -6.90 11.71
N VAL A 270 -19.92 -8.05 12.38
CA VAL A 270 -21.13 -8.79 12.74
C VAL A 270 -21.14 -9.11 14.22
N SER A 271 -22.19 -8.73 14.95
CA SER A 271 -22.36 -9.06 16.36
C SER A 271 -23.81 -9.35 16.66
N ASN A 272 -24.09 -10.45 17.37
CA ASN A 272 -25.46 -10.88 17.71
C ASN A 272 -26.41 -10.95 16.50
N GLY A 273 -25.89 -11.38 15.34
CA GLY A 273 -26.64 -11.48 14.09
C GLY A 273 -26.96 -10.14 13.42
N GLN A 274 -26.43 -9.01 13.93
CA GLN A 274 -26.54 -7.70 13.31
C GLN A 274 -25.23 -7.32 12.63
N THR A 275 -25.33 -6.72 11.44
CA THR A 275 -24.20 -6.19 10.68
C THR A 275 -24.06 -4.69 10.95
N SER A 276 -22.84 -4.24 11.20
CA SER A 276 -22.45 -2.83 11.21
C SER A 276 -21.29 -2.60 10.24
N THR A 277 -21.12 -1.34 9.82
CA THR A 277 -20.02 -0.93 8.96
C THR A 277 -19.17 0.13 9.64
N PHE A 278 -17.88 0.11 9.36
CA PHE A 278 -16.94 1.17 9.72
C PHE A 278 -16.62 2.01 8.48
N ARG A 279 -16.59 3.32 8.67
CA ARG A 279 -16.08 4.28 7.69
C ARG A 279 -15.02 5.13 8.39
N GLN A 280 -13.85 5.22 7.78
CA GLN A 280 -12.77 6.06 8.27
C GLN A 280 -13.22 7.52 8.28
N TYR A 281 -12.98 8.20 9.40
CA TYR A 281 -13.29 9.62 9.51
C TYR A 281 -12.36 10.42 8.60
N ASN A 282 -12.94 11.21 7.69
CA ASN A 282 -12.15 12.10 6.84
C ASN A 282 -12.98 13.31 6.40
N THR A 283 -12.36 14.48 6.31
CA THR A 283 -13.00 15.69 5.77
C THR A 283 -12.15 16.30 4.68
N GLY A 284 -12.76 16.82 3.62
CA GLY A 284 -12.00 17.43 2.53
C GLY A 284 -12.88 18.19 1.54
N VAL A 285 -12.28 18.56 0.41
CA VAL A 285 -12.97 19.24 -0.69
C VAL A 285 -12.71 18.57 -2.01
N TRP A 286 -13.69 18.61 -2.90
CA TRP A 286 -13.63 18.04 -4.25
C TRP A 286 -14.17 19.00 -5.28
N THR A 287 -13.71 18.90 -6.52
CA THR A 287 -14.19 19.77 -7.62
C THR A 287 -14.92 18.92 -8.64
N ASP A 288 -16.16 19.29 -8.97
CA ASP A 288 -16.95 18.58 -9.98
C ASP A 288 -16.50 18.89 -11.42
N ASP A 289 -17.06 18.16 -12.39
CA ASP A 289 -16.78 18.33 -13.82
C ASP A 289 -17.09 19.75 -14.35
N LYS A 290 -17.84 20.56 -13.58
CA LYS A 290 -18.19 21.95 -13.89
C LYS A 290 -17.26 22.94 -13.20
N GLY A 291 -16.21 22.48 -12.52
CA GLY A 291 -15.25 23.31 -11.81
C GLY A 291 -15.75 23.84 -10.47
N LYS A 292 -16.88 23.33 -9.94
CA LYS A 292 -17.41 23.76 -8.64
C LYS A 292 -16.82 22.91 -7.51
N THR A 293 -16.30 23.57 -6.48
CA THR A 293 -15.80 22.92 -5.27
C THR A 293 -16.94 22.58 -4.29
N HIS A 294 -16.89 21.39 -3.71
CA HIS A 294 -17.80 20.85 -2.71
C HIS A 294 -16.99 20.33 -1.52
N GLY A 295 -17.54 20.42 -0.30
CA GLY A 295 -16.96 19.76 0.87
C GLY A 295 -17.51 18.35 1.04
N TYR A 296 -16.74 17.47 1.68
CA TYR A 296 -17.23 16.16 2.11
C TYR A 296 -16.79 15.85 3.55
N THR A 297 -17.55 14.97 4.19
CA THR A 297 -17.22 14.36 5.48
C THR A 297 -17.61 12.89 5.40
N ASN A 298 -16.64 12.01 5.58
CA ASN A 298 -16.81 10.57 5.69
C ASN A 298 -16.64 10.19 7.16
N GLY A 299 -17.39 9.17 7.61
CA GLY A 299 -17.36 8.72 8.99
C GLY A 299 -17.81 9.79 10.00
N ASP A 300 -17.64 9.48 11.28
CA ASP A 300 -17.93 10.39 12.39
C ASP A 300 -16.62 10.64 13.18
N PRO A 301 -16.28 11.89 13.54
CA PRO A 301 -15.05 12.19 14.28
C PRO A 301 -14.97 11.53 15.66
N ASP A 302 -16.12 11.20 16.25
CA ASP A 302 -16.22 10.59 17.57
C ASP A 302 -16.35 9.06 17.48
N GLN A 303 -16.39 8.49 16.27
CA GLN A 303 -16.42 7.04 16.08
C GLN A 303 -15.07 6.41 16.41
N SER A 304 -15.09 5.47 17.36
CA SER A 304 -13.90 4.67 17.67
C SER A 304 -13.44 3.86 16.46
N THR A 305 -12.19 4.07 16.06
CA THR A 305 -11.51 3.25 15.06
C THR A 305 -11.36 1.81 15.57
N PRO A 306 -11.86 0.80 14.84
CA PRO A 306 -11.63 -0.59 15.18
C PRO A 306 -10.14 -0.90 15.26
N SER A 307 -9.74 -1.74 16.22
CA SER A 307 -8.34 -2.15 16.38
C SER A 307 -7.99 -3.46 15.66
N LEU A 308 -9.00 -4.20 15.19
CA LEU A 308 -8.86 -5.50 14.54
C LEU A 308 -9.88 -5.67 13.42
N ALA A 309 -9.54 -6.55 12.48
CA ALA A 309 -10.50 -7.09 11.52
C ALA A 309 -11.60 -7.89 12.25
N MET A 310 -12.71 -8.11 11.56
CA MET A 310 -13.84 -8.85 12.09
C MET A 310 -13.50 -10.31 12.45
N THR A 311 -12.72 -10.98 11.60
CA THR A 311 -12.14 -12.31 11.90
C THR A 311 -10.75 -12.45 11.30
N ILE A 312 -9.97 -13.38 11.85
CA ILE A 312 -8.78 -13.92 11.19
C ILE A 312 -9.19 -15.28 10.62
N PRO A 313 -9.23 -15.45 9.28
CA PRO A 313 -9.63 -16.72 8.68
C PRO A 313 -8.68 -17.86 9.03
N SER A 314 -9.21 -19.08 9.10
CA SER A 314 -8.37 -20.26 9.27
C SER A 314 -7.67 -20.64 7.96
N SER A 315 -6.38 -20.94 8.07
CA SER A 315 -5.57 -21.50 6.98
C SER A 315 -5.54 -23.03 7.02
N SER A 316 -5.32 -23.65 5.86
CA SER A 316 -5.22 -25.10 5.65
C SER A 316 -4.27 -25.40 4.49
N ASN A 317 -3.90 -26.68 4.31
CA ASN A 317 -3.00 -27.14 3.23
C ASN A 317 -1.68 -26.35 3.10
N CYS A 318 -1.17 -25.80 4.20
CA CYS A 318 0.01 -24.96 4.21
C CYS A 318 1.26 -25.73 3.79
N ARG A 319 2.02 -25.16 2.86
CA ARG A 319 3.37 -25.62 2.48
C ARG A 319 4.38 -24.53 2.82
N THR A 320 5.48 -24.94 3.44
CA THR A 320 6.60 -24.04 3.72
C THR A 320 7.54 -23.95 2.53
N VAL A 321 8.07 -22.74 2.31
CA VAL A 321 9.11 -22.47 1.33
C VAL A 321 10.37 -22.05 2.10
N SER A 322 11.54 -22.47 1.64
CA SER A 322 12.80 -22.22 2.36
C SER A 322 13.31 -20.78 2.18
N SER A 323 12.97 -20.13 1.06
CA SER A 323 13.39 -18.76 0.71
C SER A 323 12.60 -18.23 -0.48
N ILE A 324 12.48 -16.90 -0.61
CA ILE A 324 11.87 -16.21 -1.75
C ILE A 324 12.91 -15.56 -2.70
N SER A 325 14.14 -16.09 -2.68
CA SER A 325 15.32 -15.53 -3.34
C SER A 325 15.25 -15.55 -4.89
N ASN A 326 15.81 -14.50 -5.51
CA ASN A 326 16.09 -14.43 -6.95
C ASN A 326 17.56 -14.70 -7.32
N GLY A 327 18.47 -14.74 -6.35
CA GLY A 327 19.87 -15.12 -6.56
C GLY A 327 20.73 -14.05 -7.26
N ILE A 328 20.25 -12.81 -7.37
CA ILE A 328 20.95 -11.73 -8.07
C ILE A 328 21.89 -10.99 -7.11
N ALA A 329 23.12 -11.50 -6.99
CA ALA A 329 24.14 -10.98 -6.05
C ALA A 329 24.47 -9.48 -6.23
N SER A 330 24.32 -8.93 -7.44
CA SER A 330 24.56 -7.51 -7.72
C SER A 330 23.55 -6.58 -7.05
N LEU A 331 22.38 -7.10 -6.64
CA LEU A 331 21.35 -6.32 -5.93
C LEU A 331 21.53 -6.37 -4.42
N THR A 332 22.14 -7.43 -3.89
CA THR A 332 22.41 -7.60 -2.45
C THR A 332 23.53 -6.68 -1.94
N SER A 333 24.40 -6.20 -2.83
CA SER A 333 25.58 -5.39 -2.49
C SER A 333 25.29 -3.88 -2.40
N VAL A 334 24.09 -3.42 -2.78
CA VAL A 334 23.70 -2.01 -2.75
C VAL A 334 23.40 -1.51 -1.33
N SER A 335 23.33 -2.40 -0.32
CA SER A 335 23.10 -2.04 1.09
C SER A 335 24.35 -1.54 1.85
N SER A 336 25.42 -1.09 1.18
CA SER A 336 26.64 -0.64 1.87
C SER A 336 27.36 0.54 1.24
N SER A 337 26.62 1.60 0.91
CA SER A 337 27.21 2.93 0.68
C SER A 337 26.73 3.93 1.73
N GLU A 338 26.99 3.62 3.00
CA GLU A 338 27.22 4.65 4.02
C GLU A 338 28.73 4.84 4.20
N SER A 339 29.14 6.10 4.13
CA SER A 339 30.51 6.61 4.20
C SER A 339 31.28 6.14 5.44
N SER A 340 32.26 5.27 5.27
CA SER A 340 33.26 4.98 6.29
C SER A 340 34.41 6.00 6.20
N SER A 341 34.40 6.97 7.12
CA SER A 341 35.57 7.77 7.44
C SER A 341 36.64 6.87 8.06
N ALA A 342 37.71 6.63 7.33
CA ALA A 342 38.85 5.84 7.78
C ALA A 342 39.61 6.57 8.91
N SER A 343 39.63 5.99 10.10
CA SER A 343 40.66 6.27 11.12
C SER A 343 41.54 5.02 11.27
N SER A 344 42.74 5.09 10.71
CA SER A 344 43.78 4.08 10.79
C SER A 344 44.26 3.87 12.23
N GLY A 345 44.03 2.67 12.76
CA GLY A 345 44.66 2.19 13.99
C GLY A 345 46.07 1.66 13.71
N ALA A 346 47.08 2.22 14.38
CA ALA A 346 48.42 1.65 14.46
C ALA A 346 48.58 0.96 15.81
N ALA A 347 48.93 -0.33 15.79
CA ALA A 347 49.30 -1.12 16.95
C ALA A 347 50.80 -0.99 17.24
N ALA A 348 51.17 -0.81 18.51
CA ALA A 348 52.45 -1.24 19.06
C ALA A 348 52.33 -1.40 20.58
N GLY A 349 52.72 -2.57 21.09
CA GLY A 349 52.74 -2.89 22.51
C GLY A 349 54.03 -2.46 23.23
N GLY A 350 54.03 -2.59 24.56
CA GLY A 350 55.23 -2.46 25.39
C GLY A 350 54.90 -2.00 26.81
N ALA A 351 55.18 -2.86 27.79
CA ALA A 351 54.87 -2.68 29.20
C ALA A 351 55.96 -1.89 29.97
N ALA A 352 55.54 -1.44 31.17
CA ALA A 352 56.31 -1.23 32.41
C ALA A 352 56.88 0.17 32.75
N ALA A 353 56.22 0.75 33.77
CA ALA A 353 56.74 1.21 35.06
C ALA A 353 57.46 2.57 35.24
N SER A 354 56.91 3.29 36.23
CA SER A 354 57.57 4.06 37.32
C SER A 354 57.70 5.59 37.22
N SER A 355 56.90 6.22 38.08
CA SER A 355 57.25 7.27 39.06
C SER A 355 57.73 8.66 38.63
N SER A 356 56.90 9.63 39.08
CA SER A 356 57.24 10.76 39.96
C SER A 356 57.37 12.17 39.35
N ASN A 357 56.65 13.05 40.06
CA ASN A 357 56.89 14.46 40.35
C ASN A 357 56.90 15.51 39.23
N GLY A 358 56.12 16.57 39.47
CA GLY A 358 56.40 17.89 38.91
C GLY A 358 55.17 18.76 38.80
N ALA A 359 54.86 19.50 39.86
CA ALA A 359 53.95 20.64 39.85
C ALA A 359 54.33 21.66 38.75
N GLN A 360 53.38 22.46 38.26
CA GLN A 360 53.24 23.87 38.67
C GLN A 360 52.20 24.60 37.80
N ALA A 361 51.45 25.47 38.49
CA ALA A 361 50.40 26.34 38.00
C ALA A 361 50.91 27.48 37.09
N SER A 362 50.04 28.07 36.27
CA SER A 362 49.40 29.38 36.54
C SER A 362 48.92 30.12 35.27
N SER A 363 47.66 30.56 35.35
CA SER A 363 47.02 31.80 34.84
C SER A 363 47.55 32.51 33.58
N SER A 364 46.64 32.91 32.68
CA SER A 364 46.10 34.28 32.67
C SER A 364 45.05 34.54 31.59
N SER A 365 44.16 35.45 31.94
CA SER A 365 43.04 36.06 31.23
C SER A 365 43.44 36.96 30.05
N GLY A 366 42.53 37.17 29.09
CA GLY A 366 42.60 38.33 28.19
C GLY A 366 41.48 38.39 27.15
N SER A 367 40.53 39.29 27.38
CA SER A 367 39.42 39.67 26.49
C SER A 367 39.80 40.85 25.58
N SER A 368 39.28 40.90 24.34
CA SER A 368 39.04 42.12 23.53
C SER A 368 38.38 41.73 22.20
N ARG A 369 37.13 42.15 21.93
CA ARG A 369 36.66 43.41 21.30
C ARG A 369 36.65 43.41 19.76
N SER A 370 35.44 43.21 19.24
CA SER A 370 34.73 43.89 18.14
C SER A 370 35.41 45.01 17.32
N GLY A 371 35.18 44.98 15.99
CA GLY A 371 34.60 46.14 15.27
C GLY A 371 35.13 46.47 13.86
N GLY A 372 34.20 46.51 12.87
CA GLY A 372 34.22 47.33 11.62
C GLY A 372 34.87 46.67 10.40
N GLY A 373 34.18 46.39 9.27
CA GLY A 373 33.45 47.27 8.33
C GLY A 373 34.34 47.45 7.08
N SER A 374 33.96 47.42 5.79
CA SER A 374 32.73 47.73 5.03
C SER A 374 32.98 47.45 3.52
N THR A 375 31.97 47.73 2.66
CA THR A 375 31.89 47.75 1.16
C THR A 375 31.14 46.55 0.56
N GLY A 376 30.14 46.70 -0.33
CA GLY A 376 29.61 47.86 -1.06
C GLY A 376 28.23 47.56 -1.69
N SER A 377 27.57 48.63 -2.13
CA SER A 377 26.16 48.79 -2.49
C SER A 377 25.78 48.44 -3.94
N SER A 378 24.48 48.17 -4.20
CA SER A 378 23.63 48.77 -5.28
C SER A 378 22.27 48.04 -5.41
N SER A 379 21.13 48.63 -4.95
CA SER A 379 20.01 49.25 -5.72
C SER A 379 19.26 48.31 -6.69
N ALA A 380 18.00 47.90 -6.46
CA ALA A 380 16.69 48.61 -6.47
C ALA A 380 15.95 48.61 -7.83
N GLY A 381 14.75 48.00 -7.86
CA GLY A 381 13.49 48.65 -8.28
C GLY A 381 13.05 48.73 -9.76
N ASN A 382 11.94 48.02 -10.03
CA ASN A 382 10.77 48.36 -10.88
C ASN A 382 10.77 48.27 -12.43
N ALA A 383 9.68 47.64 -12.93
CA ALA A 383 8.69 48.14 -13.90
C ALA A 383 8.35 47.21 -15.11
N ILE A 384 7.09 46.76 -15.08
CA ILE A 384 6.09 46.56 -16.15
C ILE A 384 6.51 46.96 -17.58
N SER A 385 6.35 46.06 -18.56
CA SER A 385 5.78 46.41 -19.88
C SER A 385 5.31 45.21 -20.70
N SER A 386 4.19 45.41 -21.38
CA SER A 386 3.41 44.54 -22.25
C SER A 386 4.00 44.37 -23.66
N THR A 387 3.83 43.19 -24.27
CA THR A 387 3.75 43.06 -25.73
C THR A 387 2.68 42.06 -26.15
N LEU A 388 1.74 42.56 -26.95
CA LEU A 388 0.72 41.88 -27.73
C LEU A 388 1.34 41.14 -28.92
N SER A 389 0.75 40.01 -29.34
CA SER A 389 0.64 39.61 -30.74
C SER A 389 -0.51 38.62 -30.93
N SER A 390 -1.37 38.95 -31.90
CA SER A 390 -2.69 38.38 -32.18
C SER A 390 -2.65 37.36 -33.32
N PHE A 391 -3.56 36.37 -33.31
CA PHE A 391 -4.30 35.82 -34.48
C PHE A 391 -5.52 35.06 -33.92
N VAL A 392 -6.72 35.67 -33.89
CA VAL A 392 -7.84 35.58 -34.84
C VAL A 392 -8.53 34.21 -34.92
N ALA A 393 -9.85 34.27 -34.67
CA ALA A 393 -10.85 33.23 -34.46
C ALA A 393 -11.23 32.40 -35.70
N VAL A 394 -11.82 31.22 -35.46
CA VAL A 394 -13.09 30.81 -36.09
C VAL A 394 -13.95 30.03 -35.08
N PHE A 395 -15.08 30.61 -34.68
CA PHE A 395 -16.23 29.90 -34.12
C PHE A 395 -17.08 29.37 -35.28
N ALA A 396 -17.50 28.10 -35.21
CA ALA A 396 -18.66 27.61 -35.95
C ALA A 396 -19.58 26.89 -34.96
N ALA A 397 -20.68 27.56 -34.64
CA ALA A 397 -21.80 26.99 -33.90
C ALA A 397 -22.66 26.14 -34.85
N LEU A 398 -23.12 24.98 -34.38
CA LEU A 398 -24.34 24.34 -34.87
C LEU A 398 -25.13 23.84 -33.66
N VAL A 399 -26.20 24.56 -33.37
CA VAL A 399 -27.29 24.18 -32.47
C VAL A 399 -28.45 23.70 -33.32
N ALA A 400 -28.85 22.45 -33.12
CA ALA A 400 -30.21 21.91 -33.31
C ALA A 400 -30.19 20.57 -32.53
N GLY A 401 -30.98 20.29 -31.50
CA GLY A 401 -32.33 20.73 -31.17
C GLY A 401 -33.29 19.57 -31.44
N ALA A 402 -33.59 18.74 -30.42
CA ALA A 402 -34.85 18.01 -30.30
C ALA A 402 -34.97 17.34 -28.92
N ALA A 403 -35.94 17.80 -28.15
CA ALA A 403 -36.56 17.07 -27.05
C ALA A 403 -37.50 15.99 -27.60
N LEU A 404 -37.64 14.85 -26.90
CA LEU A 404 -38.90 14.19 -26.54
C LEU A 404 -38.65 12.74 -26.07
N LEU A 405 -39.29 12.41 -24.94
CA LEU A 405 -39.47 11.13 -24.22
C LEU A 405 -38.39 10.73 -23.21
#